data_AF-A0A3B9K5H6-F1
#
_entry.id   AF-A0A3B9K5H6-F1
#
_cell.length_a   1.000
_cell.length_b   1.000
_cell.length_c   1.000
_cell.angle_alpha   90.00
_cell.angle_beta   90.00
_cell.angle_gamma   90.00
#
_symmetry.space_group_name_H-M   'P 1'
#
loop_
_entity.id
_entity.type
_entity.pdbx_description
1 polymer ?
#
loop_
_entity_poly.entity_id
_entity_poly.type
_entity_poly.pdbx_seq_one_letter_code
_entity_poly.pdbx_strand_id
1 'polypeptide(L)'
;MKLEELQTYRLLRRERIEEMNSEGFVLEHKKTGARIFLVSNDDNNKVFTIGFRTPPSDSTGVAHIMEHSVLCGSEKFPVKDPFVELVKGSLNTFLNAMTYPDKTVYPVASCNDSDFQNLMDVYMDAVLHPNIYREEKIFRQEGWHYEAASAEDDITING
;
A
#
# COMPACT_ATOMS: atom_id res chain seq x y z
N MET A 1 9.76 0.29 24.91
CA MET A 1 10.56 1.40 24.32
C MET A 1 9.66 2.61 24.27
N LYS A 2 10.12 3.80 24.68
CA LYS A 2 9.27 5.01 24.57
C LYS A 2 9.43 5.60 23.17
N LEU A 3 8.32 6.02 22.55
CA LEU A 3 8.33 6.63 21.21
C LEU A 3 9.22 7.88 21.13
N GLU A 4 9.34 8.59 22.25
CA GLU A 4 10.18 9.78 22.43
C GLU A 4 11.69 9.50 22.32
N GLU A 5 12.10 8.25 22.54
CA GLU A 5 13.51 7.82 22.54
C GLU A 5 13.98 7.36 21.15
N LEU A 6 13.07 7.26 20.17
CA LEU A 6 13.39 6.83 18.81
C LEU A 6 14.31 7.84 18.12
N GLN A 7 15.58 7.48 17.95
CA GLN A 7 16.57 8.37 17.34
C GLN A 7 16.27 8.73 15.89
N THR A 8 15.61 7.84 15.15
CA THR A 8 15.28 8.01 13.72
C THR A 8 14.05 8.91 13.49
N TYR A 9 13.22 9.10 14.51
CA TYR A 9 11.95 9.82 14.40
C TYR A 9 11.92 11.04 15.33
N ARG A 10 11.14 12.04 14.97
CA ARG A 10 10.81 13.19 15.81
C ARG A 10 9.35 13.09 16.20
N LEU A 11 9.05 13.08 17.50
CA LEU A 11 7.69 13.23 17.99
C LEU A 11 7.24 14.68 17.80
N LEU A 12 6.17 14.90 17.05
CA LEU A 12 5.60 16.23 16.78
C LEU A 12 4.42 16.54 17.70
N ARG A 13 3.58 15.55 17.99
CA ARG A 13 2.40 15.69 18.85
C ARG A 13 2.09 14.38 19.55
N ARG A 14 1.64 14.47 20.80
CA ARG A 14 1.05 13.37 21.58
C ARG A 14 -0.22 13.90 22.22
N GLU A 15 -1.29 13.12 22.17
CA GLU A 15 -2.58 13.53 22.71
C GLU A 15 -3.44 12.32 23.11
N ARG A 16 -4.23 12.48 24.16
CA ARG A 16 -5.26 11.51 24.54
C ARG A 16 -6.53 11.80 23.73
N ILE A 17 -7.06 10.79 23.06
CA ILE A 17 -8.35 10.85 22.34
C ILE A 17 -9.38 10.13 23.21
N GLU A 18 -10.13 10.89 24.01
CA GLU A 18 -11.03 10.35 25.03
C GLU A 18 -12.15 9.48 24.44
N GLU A 19 -12.75 9.94 23.34
CA GLU A 19 -13.87 9.27 22.65
C GLU A 19 -13.48 7.91 22.08
N MET A 20 -12.20 7.73 21.76
CA MET A 20 -11.64 6.47 21.23
C MET A 20 -10.91 5.65 22.30
N ASN A 21 -10.87 6.11 23.55
CA ASN A 21 -10.06 5.51 24.62
C ASN A 21 -8.59 5.24 24.18
N SER A 22 -8.02 6.12 23.35
CA SER A 22 -6.75 5.88 22.65
C SER A 22 -5.72 6.98 22.93
N GLU A 23 -4.43 6.67 22.79
CA GLU A 23 -3.38 7.68 22.67
C GLU A 23 -2.99 7.89 21.20
N GLY A 24 -3.07 9.13 20.72
CA GLY A 24 -2.65 9.55 19.40
C GLY A 24 -1.25 10.15 19.39
N PHE A 25 -0.46 9.81 18.38
CA PHE A 25 0.89 10.32 18.15
C PHE A 25 1.07 10.75 16.70
N VAL A 26 1.73 11.89 16.50
CA VAL A 26 2.23 12.32 15.20
C VAL A 26 3.74 12.29 15.25
N LEU A 27 4.37 11.46 14.42
CA LEU A 27 5.82 11.36 14.28
C LEU A 27 6.26 11.77 12.88
N GLU A 28 7.50 12.23 12.76
CA GLU A 28 8.16 12.54 11.49
C GLU A 28 9.49 11.78 11.40
N HIS A 29 9.70 11.08 10.30
CA HIS A 29 10.97 10.44 10.00
C HIS A 29 12.01 11.50 9.65
N LYS A 30 13.09 11.62 10.45
CA LYS A 30 14.04 12.73 10.35
C LYS A 30 14.73 12.85 8.99
N LYS A 31 14.94 11.74 8.29
CA LYS A 31 15.65 11.72 7.00
C LYS A 31 14.75 12.06 5.82
N THR A 32 13.51 11.57 5.80
CA THR A 32 12.62 11.69 4.63
C THR A 32 11.48 12.68 4.81
N GLY A 33 11.19 13.11 6.03
CA GLY A 33 10.00 13.91 6.36
C GLY A 33 8.69 13.11 6.31
N ALA A 34 8.73 11.79 6.13
CA ALA A 34 7.54 10.95 6.14
C ALA A 34 6.83 11.05 7.50
N ARG A 35 5.52 11.26 7.48
CA ARG A 35 4.70 11.39 8.69
C ARG A 35 4.07 10.06 9.06
N ILE A 36 4.10 9.72 10.34
CA ILE A 36 3.41 8.56 10.91
C ILE A 36 2.36 9.10 11.87
N PHE A 37 1.12 8.68 11.66
CA PHE A 37 0.04 8.86 12.62
C PHE A 37 -0.23 7.51 13.29
N LEU A 38 -0.01 7.44 14.60
CA LEU A 38 -0.18 6.23 15.39
C LEU A 38 -1.32 6.45 16.38
N VAL A 39 -2.26 5.50 16.42
CA VAL A 39 -3.31 5.42 17.43
C VAL A 39 -3.06 4.15 18.23
N SER A 40 -2.79 4.31 19.52
CA SER A 40 -2.50 3.22 20.44
C SER A 40 -3.68 2.98 21.38
N ASN A 41 -4.17 1.74 21.42
CA ASN A 41 -5.26 1.29 22.29
C ASN A 41 -5.15 -0.23 22.53
N ASP A 42 -6.17 -0.81 23.17
CA ASP A 42 -6.21 -2.22 23.56
C ASP A 42 -6.84 -3.14 22.48
N ASP A 43 -7.07 -2.65 21.26
CA ASP A 43 -7.57 -3.47 20.15
C ASP A 43 -6.47 -4.42 19.66
N ASN A 44 -6.79 -5.71 19.55
CA ASN A 44 -5.86 -6.71 19.06
C ASN A 44 -5.80 -6.77 17.53
N ASN A 45 -6.78 -6.22 16.84
CA ASN A 45 -6.82 -6.13 15.39
C ASN A 45 -5.99 -4.94 14.91
N LYS A 46 -4.70 -5.17 14.64
CA LYS A 46 -3.78 -4.11 14.22
C LYS A 46 -4.06 -3.73 12.79
N VAL A 47 -4.02 -2.41 12.52
CA VAL A 47 -4.18 -1.85 11.18
C VAL A 47 -2.95 -1.04 10.82
N PHE A 48 -2.45 -1.24 9.60
CA PHE A 48 -1.42 -0.41 8.99
C PHE A 48 -1.98 0.17 7.68
N THR A 49 -1.61 1.40 7.36
CA THR A 49 -1.95 2.01 6.07
C THR A 49 -0.84 2.94 5.65
N ILE A 50 -0.31 2.71 4.45
CA ILE A 50 0.54 3.68 3.76
C ILE A 50 -0.29 4.42 2.72
N GLY A 51 -0.10 5.73 2.61
CA GLY A 51 -0.87 6.59 1.73
C GLY A 51 -0.02 7.63 1.03
N PHE A 52 -0.35 7.89 -0.24
CA PHE A 52 0.33 8.84 -1.10
C PHE A 52 -0.67 9.88 -1.61
N ARG A 53 -0.23 11.14 -1.69
CA ARG A 53 -1.01 12.21 -2.32
C ARG A 53 -0.86 12.11 -3.84
N THR A 54 -1.96 11.83 -4.54
CA THR A 54 -1.99 11.48 -5.98
C THR A 54 -3.08 12.24 -6.75
N PRO A 55 -3.14 13.59 -6.69
CA PRO A 55 -4.11 14.35 -7.47
C PRO A 55 -3.81 14.20 -8.97
N PRO A 56 -4.76 13.69 -9.79
CA PRO A 56 -4.52 13.49 -11.21
C PRO A 56 -4.52 14.82 -11.96
N SER A 57 -3.68 14.93 -12.99
CA SER A 57 -3.65 16.07 -13.91
C SER A 57 -4.61 15.95 -15.10
N ASP A 58 -5.14 14.73 -15.32
CA ASP A 58 -6.01 14.37 -16.44
C ASP A 58 -6.94 13.20 -16.05
N SER A 59 -7.73 12.73 -17.01
CA SER A 59 -8.70 11.64 -16.82
C SER A 59 -8.19 10.27 -17.31
N THR A 60 -6.88 10.06 -17.37
CA THR A 60 -6.29 8.78 -17.82
C THR A 60 -6.49 7.63 -16.85
N GLY A 61 -6.86 7.91 -15.59
CA GLY A 61 -6.93 6.90 -14.54
C GLY A 61 -5.58 6.48 -13.98
N VAL A 62 -4.49 7.22 -14.26
CA VAL A 62 -3.12 6.84 -13.89
C VAL A 62 -2.94 6.49 -12.42
N ALA A 63 -3.60 7.18 -11.49
CA ALA A 63 -3.51 6.86 -10.06
C ALA A 63 -4.09 5.47 -9.72
N HIS A 64 -5.18 5.09 -10.40
CA HIS A 64 -5.85 3.79 -10.23
C HIS A 64 -5.05 2.67 -10.90
N ILE A 65 -4.54 2.91 -12.12
CA ILE A 65 -3.65 1.95 -12.80
C ILE A 65 -2.40 1.69 -11.97
N MET A 66 -1.80 2.73 -11.40
CA MET A 66 -0.64 2.60 -10.53
C MET A 66 -0.96 1.81 -9.26
N GLU A 67 -2.13 2.02 -8.66
CA GLU A 67 -2.56 1.28 -7.47
C GLU A 67 -2.59 -0.23 -7.68
N HIS A 68 -3.14 -0.66 -8.81
CA HIS A 68 -3.12 -2.07 -9.21
C HIS A 68 -1.69 -2.54 -9.54
N SER A 69 -0.98 -1.79 -10.38
CA SER A 69 0.31 -2.19 -10.94
C SER A 69 1.40 -2.38 -9.87
N VAL A 70 1.40 -1.59 -8.80
CA VAL A 70 2.43 -1.73 -7.74
C VAL A 70 2.27 -3.01 -6.92
N LEU A 71 1.08 -3.62 -6.93
CA LEU A 71 0.80 -4.87 -6.23
C LEU A 71 1.14 -6.13 -7.06
N CYS A 72 1.58 -5.96 -8.31
CA CYS A 72 2.01 -7.03 -9.21
C CYS A 72 3.50 -7.42 -9.05
N GLY A 73 3.99 -7.40 -7.81
CA GLY A 73 5.37 -7.78 -7.48
C GLY A 73 6.31 -6.60 -7.24
N SER A 74 7.35 -6.87 -6.46
CA SER A 74 8.35 -5.90 -6.03
C SER A 74 9.76 -6.48 -6.06
N GLU A 75 10.77 -5.66 -5.74
CA GLU A 75 12.16 -6.11 -5.72
C GLU A 75 12.43 -7.25 -4.73
N LYS A 76 11.87 -7.16 -3.52
CA LYS A 76 12.01 -8.19 -2.48
C LYS A 76 11.08 -9.37 -2.71
N PHE A 77 9.91 -9.13 -3.32
CA PHE A 77 8.89 -10.14 -3.59
C PHE A 77 8.56 -10.19 -5.08
N PRO A 78 9.46 -10.74 -5.93
CA PRO A 78 9.35 -10.67 -7.38
C PRO A 78 8.36 -11.69 -7.97
N VAL A 79 7.51 -12.29 -7.14
CA VAL A 79 6.50 -13.24 -7.58
C VAL A 79 5.40 -12.50 -8.33
N LYS A 80 4.75 -13.19 -9.29
CA LYS A 80 3.56 -12.67 -9.95
C LYS A 80 2.41 -12.69 -8.95
N ASP A 81 1.68 -11.58 -8.85
CA ASP A 81 0.47 -11.40 -8.02
C ASP A 81 0.64 -11.76 -6.53
N PRO A 82 1.65 -11.21 -5.82
CA PRO A 82 1.89 -11.49 -4.39
C PRO A 82 0.67 -11.17 -3.52
N PHE A 83 -0.10 -10.15 -3.90
CA PHE A 83 -1.35 -9.78 -3.24
C PHE A 83 -2.34 -10.96 -3.15
N VAL A 84 -2.52 -11.70 -4.23
CA VAL A 84 -3.47 -12.83 -4.28
C VAL A 84 -3.01 -13.96 -3.36
N GLU A 85 -1.70 -14.21 -3.30
CA GLU A 85 -1.12 -15.21 -2.41
C GLU A 85 -1.25 -14.79 -0.94
N LEU A 86 -1.10 -13.51 -0.64
CA LEU A 86 -1.36 -12.98 0.70
C LEU A 86 -2.83 -13.16 1.11
N VAL A 87 -3.79 -12.83 0.24
CA VAL A 87 -5.23 -13.01 0.53
C VAL A 87 -5.55 -14.46 0.90
N LYS A 88 -4.94 -15.42 0.20
CA LYS A 88 -5.20 -16.86 0.39
C LYS A 88 -4.43 -17.48 1.56
N GLY A 89 -3.23 -16.99 1.85
CA GLY A 89 -2.28 -17.65 2.76
C GLY A 89 -2.08 -16.96 4.12
N SER A 90 -2.61 -15.75 4.31
CA SER A 90 -2.44 -14.98 5.56
C SER A 90 -3.60 -15.16 6.54
N LEU A 91 -3.42 -14.65 7.75
CA LEU A 91 -4.46 -14.51 8.78
C LEU A 91 -5.05 -13.10 8.81
N ASN A 92 -5.07 -12.44 7.65
CA ASN A 92 -5.56 -11.07 7.52
C ASN A 92 -7.02 -10.95 7.97
N THR A 93 -7.34 -9.81 8.55
CA THR A 93 -8.72 -9.37 8.81
C THR A 93 -9.18 -8.34 7.80
N PHE A 94 -8.24 -7.66 7.15
CA PHE A 94 -8.49 -6.74 6.06
C PHE A 94 -7.25 -6.62 5.17
N LEU A 95 -7.46 -6.58 3.86
CA LEU A 95 -6.40 -6.44 2.88
C LEU A 95 -7.00 -5.77 1.64
N ASN A 96 -6.56 -4.55 1.32
CA ASN A 96 -7.10 -3.81 0.19
C ASN A 96 -6.12 -2.74 -0.30
N ALA A 97 -6.51 -2.07 -1.39
CA ALA A 97 -5.93 -0.83 -1.87
C ALA A 97 -7.06 0.03 -2.46
N MET A 98 -6.94 1.35 -2.34
CA MET A 98 -8.01 2.28 -2.70
C MET A 98 -7.45 3.56 -3.30
N THR A 99 -7.99 3.95 -4.45
CA THR A 99 -7.71 5.21 -5.11
C THR A 99 -8.86 6.21 -4.90
N TYR A 100 -8.57 7.33 -4.24
CA TYR A 100 -9.46 8.48 -4.06
C TYR A 100 -9.10 9.59 -5.07
N PRO A 101 -9.92 10.66 -5.18
CA PRO A 101 -9.64 11.76 -6.11
C PRO A 101 -8.28 12.46 -5.92
N ASP A 102 -7.71 12.44 -4.71
CA ASP A 102 -6.48 13.18 -4.38
C ASP A 102 -5.41 12.33 -3.65
N LYS A 103 -5.68 11.04 -3.42
CA LYS A 103 -4.78 10.14 -2.69
C LYS A 103 -5.01 8.68 -3.04
N THR A 104 -3.98 7.87 -2.85
CA THR A 104 -4.04 6.40 -2.96
C THR A 104 -3.53 5.80 -1.65
N VAL A 105 -4.24 4.80 -1.11
CA VAL A 105 -3.92 4.18 0.18
C VAL A 105 -3.95 2.66 0.11
N TYR A 106 -3.07 2.03 0.91
CA TYR A 106 -2.87 0.58 0.91
C TYR A 106 -2.98 0.06 2.35
N PRO A 107 -4.21 -0.20 2.84
CA PRO A 107 -4.45 -0.72 4.18
C PRO A 107 -4.32 -2.25 4.29
N VAL A 108 -3.75 -2.69 5.41
CA VAL A 108 -3.73 -4.09 5.84
C VAL A 108 -4.09 -4.18 7.31
N ALA A 109 -4.69 -5.29 7.71
CA ALA A 109 -5.00 -5.57 9.11
C ALA A 109 -4.88 -7.06 9.44
N SER A 110 -4.47 -7.35 10.67
CA SER A 110 -4.40 -8.71 11.20
C SER A 110 -4.46 -8.72 12.72
N CYS A 111 -5.07 -9.75 13.28
CA CYS A 111 -5.01 -10.04 14.72
C CYS A 111 -3.75 -10.82 15.11
N ASN A 112 -2.96 -11.30 14.14
CA ASN A 112 -1.74 -12.06 14.39
C ASN A 112 -0.51 -11.16 14.15
N ASP A 113 0.40 -11.09 15.13
CA ASP A 113 1.54 -10.18 15.07
C ASP A 113 2.53 -10.52 13.95
N SER A 114 2.83 -11.81 13.75
CA SER A 114 3.74 -12.23 12.69
C SER A 114 3.14 -11.96 11.32
N ASP A 115 1.85 -12.26 11.15
CA ASP A 115 1.11 -11.98 9.94
C ASP A 115 1.03 -10.48 9.64
N PHE A 116 0.74 -9.65 10.63
CA PHE A 116 0.74 -8.19 10.51
C PHE A 116 2.08 -7.65 10.01
N GLN A 117 3.20 -8.14 10.56
CA GLN A 117 4.54 -7.74 10.11
C GLN A 117 4.81 -8.20 8.67
N ASN A 118 4.44 -9.43 8.32
CA ASN A 118 4.60 -9.95 6.96
C ASN A 118 3.80 -9.13 5.93
N LEU A 119 2.54 -8.83 6.25
CA LEU A 119 1.66 -8.01 5.40
C LEU A 119 2.25 -6.61 5.19
N MET A 120 2.70 -5.97 6.28
CA MET A 120 3.32 -4.65 6.21
C MET A 120 4.61 -4.67 5.37
N ASP A 121 5.45 -5.70 5.51
CA ASP A 121 6.71 -5.84 4.78
C ASP A 121 6.47 -5.97 3.26
N VAL A 122 5.52 -6.83 2.86
CA VAL A 122 5.15 -6.98 1.44
C VAL A 122 4.56 -5.69 0.88
N TYR A 123 3.64 -5.05 1.59
CA TYR A 123 2.99 -3.82 1.13
C TYR A 123 3.97 -2.64 1.02
N MET A 124 4.87 -2.50 1.99
CA MET A 124 5.88 -1.45 1.97
C MET A 124 6.83 -1.60 0.80
N ASP A 125 7.25 -2.83 0.49
CA ASP A 125 8.12 -3.06 -0.65
C ASP A 125 7.38 -2.90 -1.99
N ALA A 126 6.13 -3.34 -2.08
CA ALA A 126 5.27 -3.15 -3.25
C ALA A 126 5.17 -1.68 -3.66
N VAL A 127 4.86 -0.79 -2.71
CA VAL A 127 4.62 0.63 -3.04
C VAL A 127 5.90 1.47 -3.19
N LEU A 128 7.03 1.02 -2.62
CA LEU A 128 8.30 1.75 -2.67
C LEU A 128 9.28 1.22 -3.73
N HIS A 129 9.22 -0.07 -4.05
CA HIS A 129 10.09 -0.75 -5.01
C HIS A 129 9.30 -1.67 -5.97
N PRO A 130 8.28 -1.16 -6.68
CA PRO A 130 7.43 -1.97 -7.55
C PRO A 130 8.15 -2.44 -8.82
N ASN A 131 7.77 -3.61 -9.32
CA ASN A 131 8.32 -4.17 -10.56
C ASN A 131 7.83 -3.46 -11.84
N ILE A 132 6.82 -2.58 -11.77
CA ILE A 132 6.28 -1.86 -12.92
C ILE A 132 7.36 -1.10 -13.73
N TYR A 133 8.43 -0.65 -13.08
CA TYR A 133 9.54 0.07 -13.74
C TYR A 133 10.50 -0.84 -14.51
N ARG A 134 10.43 -2.16 -14.28
CA ARG A 134 11.30 -3.16 -14.90
C ARG A 134 10.52 -4.00 -15.92
N GLU A 135 9.24 -4.26 -15.64
CA GLU A 135 8.38 -5.16 -16.39
C GLU A 135 7.17 -4.40 -16.99
N GLU A 136 7.33 -3.90 -18.22
CA GLU A 136 6.28 -3.14 -18.94
C GLU A 136 4.95 -3.91 -19.05
N LYS A 137 5.00 -5.24 -19.08
CA LYS A 137 3.81 -6.10 -19.15
C LYS A 137 2.86 -5.88 -17.98
N ILE A 138 3.36 -5.47 -16.80
CA ILE A 138 2.53 -5.16 -15.63
C ILE A 138 1.61 -3.99 -15.95
N PHE A 139 2.17 -2.87 -16.43
CA PHE A 139 1.38 -1.70 -16.80
C PHE A 139 0.37 -2.02 -17.92
N ARG A 140 0.77 -2.83 -18.90
CA ARG A 140 -0.14 -3.24 -19.98
C ARG A 140 -1.31 -4.09 -19.47
N GLN A 141 -1.06 -5.01 -18.53
CA GLN A 141 -2.07 -5.89 -17.96
C GLN A 141 -3.08 -5.12 -17.09
N GLU A 142 -2.59 -4.26 -16.18
CA GLU A 142 -3.44 -3.54 -15.22
C GLU A 142 -3.98 -2.20 -15.74
N GLY A 143 -3.39 -1.68 -16.81
CA GLY A 143 -3.80 -0.44 -17.47
C GLY A 143 -4.59 -0.72 -18.72
N TRP A 144 -3.92 -0.58 -19.87
CA TRP A 144 -4.53 -0.88 -21.16
C TRP A 144 -3.50 -1.43 -22.14
N HIS A 145 -3.97 -2.20 -23.11
CA HIS A 145 -3.15 -2.70 -24.21
C HIS A 145 -4.00 -3.04 -25.44
N TYR A 146 -3.31 -3.18 -26.57
CA TYR A 146 -3.89 -3.78 -27.77
C TYR A 146 -3.93 -5.30 -27.62
N GLU A 147 -5.06 -5.92 -27.94
CA GLU A 147 -5.30 -7.35 -27.80
C GLU A 147 -5.83 -7.95 -29.12
N ALA A 148 -5.41 -9.17 -29.43
CA ALA A 148 -5.95 -9.98 -30.53
C ALA A 148 -5.89 -11.45 -30.11
N ALA A 149 -6.95 -12.23 -30.38
CA ALA A 149 -7.02 -13.63 -29.98
C ALA A 149 -6.09 -14.53 -30.83
N SER A 150 -5.86 -14.15 -32.09
CA SER A 150 -4.91 -14.77 -33.00
C SER A 150 -4.24 -13.73 -33.91
N ALA A 151 -3.20 -14.12 -34.65
CA ALA A 151 -2.46 -13.24 -35.56
C ALA A 151 -3.29 -12.75 -36.76
N GLU A 152 -4.44 -13.38 -37.00
CA GLU A 152 -5.34 -13.14 -38.13
C GLU A 152 -6.56 -12.30 -37.74
N ASP A 153 -6.79 -12.10 -36.44
CA ASP A 153 -7.92 -11.34 -35.91
C ASP A 153 -7.65 -9.83 -35.90
N ASP A 154 -8.72 -9.04 -35.93
CA ASP A 154 -8.64 -7.60 -35.77
C ASP A 154 -8.13 -7.23 -34.36
N ILE A 155 -7.26 -6.22 -34.31
CA ILE A 155 -6.75 -5.68 -33.05
C ILE A 155 -7.86 -4.91 -32.34
N THR A 156 -8.12 -5.27 -31.08
CA THR A 156 -9.02 -4.55 -30.18
C THR A 156 -8.22 -3.86 -29.07
N ILE A 157 -8.89 -3.01 -28.29
CA ILE A 157 -8.31 -2.33 -27.12
C ILE A 157 -8.93 -2.96 -25.86
N ASN A 158 -8.07 -3.38 -24.94
CA ASN A 158 -8.42 -3.86 -23.61
C ASN A 158 -8.02 -2.79 -22.58
N GLY A 159 -8.92 -2.40 -21.69
CA GLY A 159 -8.73 -1.36 -20.68
C GLY A 159 -10.04 -0.83 -20.11
#